data_AF-A0A9P4PKN4-F1
#
_entry.id   AF-A0A9P4PKN4-F1
#
_cell.length_a   1.000
_cell.length_b   1.000
_cell.length_c   1.000
_cell.angle_alpha   90.00
_cell.angle_beta   90.00
_cell.angle_gamma   90.00
#
_symmetry.space_group_name_H-M   'P 1'
#
loop_
_entity.id
_entity.type
_entity.pdbx_description
1 polymer ?
#
loop_
_entity_poly.entity_id
_entity_poly.type
_entity_poly.pdbx_seq_one_letter_code
_entity_poly.pdbx_strand_id
1 'polypeptide(L)'
;MSSTAVITVVAPQPSILDDEITAWSLQLEEAGIHGLGGKGKFPAGSPPDSTIAFDNFHSEIEAHLSFLRDVKLAHSIALAVNTDADAIAELAGPEEQAQDDRDFAMHLSDFIDDDDDSNEVGPSASYSAGAPQAPHTYTGRQANAFEKLSQEFDCSVCFETFHASSVVSLECGDRYCLGCLKNLFVRATRDETLFPPRCCRQLIAVTVVANELTRAQLNAFKLAETEFSTGDRTYCSNLRCASFIPPPDVMADKAFCTQCGSETCAICKGEFHKDTDCPYDPALHGTLALADEENWQRCYACRQLVELDVGCNHMTCKCGAQFCYICGNKWKTCKCDLWSENRLYTRAHEVLDRRVEHITNRLRANAECTHPAWNVRGAMDRDEHARLQCDMCRRNFQELASCAQCDAMACRDCRRNQMR
;
A
#
# COMPACT_ATOMS: atom_id res chain seq x y z
N MET A 1 -40.77 40.26 -38.48
CA MET A 1 -39.36 39.79 -38.52
C MET A 1 -39.35 38.47 -37.78
N SER A 2 -39.53 37.37 -38.50
CA SER A 2 -39.58 36.03 -37.91
C SER A 2 -38.17 35.56 -37.63
N SER A 3 -37.86 35.29 -36.36
CA SER A 3 -36.59 34.74 -35.92
C SER A 3 -36.65 33.22 -36.06
N THR A 4 -35.98 32.68 -37.07
CA THR A 4 -35.77 31.26 -37.27
C THR A 4 -34.72 30.78 -36.27
N ALA A 5 -35.15 30.05 -35.23
CA ALA A 5 -34.24 29.38 -34.31
C ALA A 5 -33.62 28.17 -35.03
N VAL A 6 -32.30 28.24 -35.26
CA VAL A 6 -31.51 27.13 -35.78
C VAL A 6 -31.27 26.16 -34.63
N ILE A 7 -31.97 25.02 -34.64
CA ILE A 7 -31.69 23.89 -33.76
C ILE A 7 -30.30 23.37 -34.12
N THR A 8 -29.33 23.68 -33.26
CA THR A 8 -27.96 23.23 -33.43
C THR A 8 -27.89 21.82 -32.85
N VAL A 9 -27.90 20.80 -33.71
CA VAL A 9 -27.70 19.40 -33.31
C VAL A 9 -26.24 19.27 -32.88
N VAL A 10 -26.00 19.35 -31.57
CA VAL A 10 -24.70 19.03 -30.97
C VAL A 10 -24.47 17.53 -31.17
N ALA A 11 -23.41 17.16 -31.90
CA ALA A 11 -23.02 15.76 -32.05
C ALA A 11 -22.79 15.12 -30.66
N PRO A 12 -23.30 13.91 -30.40
CA PRO A 12 -23.17 13.29 -29.10
C PRO A 12 -21.69 13.04 -28.80
N GLN A 13 -21.20 13.65 -27.72
CA GLN A 13 -19.91 13.29 -27.14
C GLN A 13 -19.99 11.83 -26.68
N PRO A 14 -18.94 11.00 -26.90
CA PRO A 14 -18.93 9.64 -26.41
C PRO A 14 -19.13 9.65 -24.90
N SER A 15 -20.22 9.03 -24.44
CA SER A 15 -20.50 8.91 -23.01
C SER A 15 -19.62 7.83 -22.41
N ILE A 16 -19.35 7.90 -21.10
CA ILE A 16 -18.62 6.86 -20.37
C ILE A 16 -19.24 5.47 -20.61
N LEU A 17 -20.57 5.41 -20.78
CA LEU A 17 -21.30 4.18 -21.10
C LEU A 17 -20.97 3.64 -22.51
N ASP A 18 -20.72 4.50 -23.50
CA ASP A 18 -20.36 4.08 -24.85
C ASP A 18 -18.98 3.42 -24.92
N ASP A 19 -18.03 3.98 -24.16
CA ASP A 19 -16.69 3.42 -24.01
C ASP A 19 -16.74 2.06 -23.29
N GLU A 20 -17.52 1.95 -22.21
CA GLU A 20 -17.73 0.69 -21.49
C GLU A 20 -18.41 -0.38 -22.36
N ILE A 21 -19.47 -0.02 -23.10
CA ILE A 21 -20.16 -0.95 -24.01
C ILE A 21 -19.19 -1.45 -25.09
N THR A 22 -18.33 -0.57 -25.60
CA THR A 22 -17.35 -0.92 -26.63
C THR A 22 -16.25 -1.84 -26.07
N ALA A 23 -15.73 -1.55 -24.88
CA ALA A 23 -14.74 -2.39 -24.21
C ALA A 23 -15.27 -3.81 -23.95
N TRP A 24 -16.48 -3.95 -23.40
CA TRP A 24 -17.08 -5.25 -23.16
C TRP A 24 -17.44 -5.99 -24.46
N SER A 25 -17.83 -5.26 -25.51
CA SER A 25 -18.09 -5.86 -26.83
C SER A 25 -16.81 -6.43 -27.45
N LEU A 26 -15.68 -5.73 -27.30
CA LEU A 26 -14.36 -6.21 -27.74
C LEU A 26 -13.96 -7.47 -26.96
N GLN A 27 -14.18 -7.48 -25.65
CA GLN A 27 -13.87 -8.63 -24.80
C GLN A 27 -14.73 -9.86 -25.15
N LEU A 28 -15.99 -9.65 -25.56
CA LEU A 28 -16.86 -10.71 -26.06
C LEU A 28 -16.34 -11.27 -27.40
N GLU A 29 -15.88 -10.40 -28.30
CA GLU A 29 -15.26 -10.81 -29.58
C GLU A 29 -13.99 -11.63 -29.35
N GLU A 30 -13.11 -11.19 -28.45
CA GLU A 30 -11.91 -11.93 -28.04
C GLU A 30 -12.27 -13.30 -27.45
N ALA A 31 -13.25 -13.35 -26.54
CA ALA A 31 -13.73 -14.61 -25.99
C ALA A 31 -14.24 -15.55 -27.10
N GLY A 32 -15.05 -15.06 -28.03
CA GLY A 32 -15.55 -15.83 -29.17
C GLY A 32 -14.44 -16.43 -30.06
N ILE A 33 -13.34 -15.69 -30.26
CA ILE A 33 -12.15 -16.18 -30.98
C ILE A 33 -11.48 -17.34 -30.23
N HIS A 34 -11.37 -17.26 -28.90
CA HIS A 34 -10.81 -18.32 -28.07
C HIS A 34 -11.70 -19.58 -27.99
N GLY A 35 -13.03 -19.43 -28.06
CA GLY A 35 -13.98 -20.55 -28.10
C GLY A 35 -13.89 -21.41 -29.38
N LEU A 36 -13.42 -20.84 -30.50
CA LEU A 36 -13.25 -21.58 -31.77
C LEU A 36 -11.99 -22.48 -31.81
N GLY A 37 -11.03 -22.28 -30.90
CA GLY A 37 -9.74 -22.97 -30.89
C GLY A 37 -9.73 -24.35 -30.21
N GLY A 38 -10.81 -24.75 -29.52
CA GLY A 38 -10.79 -25.87 -28.57
C GLY A 38 -11.83 -26.96 -28.82
N LYS A 39 -11.91 -27.55 -30.03
CA LYS A 39 -12.71 -28.78 -30.24
C LYS A 39 -12.00 -30.00 -29.65
N GLY A 40 -11.97 -30.10 -28.32
CA GLY A 40 -11.60 -31.33 -27.62
C GLY A 40 -12.74 -32.35 -27.74
N LYS A 41 -12.42 -33.61 -28.07
CA LYS A 41 -13.40 -34.70 -28.02
C LYS A 41 -13.57 -35.13 -26.56
N PHE A 42 -14.66 -34.75 -25.92
CA PHE A 42 -15.03 -35.23 -24.58
C PHE A 42 -16.35 -36.01 -24.62
N PRO A 43 -16.58 -36.92 -23.65
CA PRO A 43 -17.82 -37.69 -23.54
C PRO A 43 -19.05 -36.78 -23.43
N ALA A 44 -20.15 -37.15 -24.09
CA ALA A 44 -21.41 -36.41 -24.03
C ALA A 44 -21.92 -36.33 -22.58
N GLY A 45 -22.19 -35.13 -22.09
CA GLY A 45 -22.68 -34.88 -20.72
C GLY A 45 -21.60 -34.64 -19.67
N SER A 46 -20.31 -34.58 -20.04
CA SER A 46 -19.23 -34.22 -19.12
C SER A 46 -18.21 -33.29 -19.78
N PRO A 47 -18.58 -32.01 -20.01
CA PRO A 47 -17.63 -31.02 -20.50
C PRO A 47 -16.52 -30.80 -19.47
N PRO A 48 -15.28 -30.51 -19.90
CA PRO A 48 -14.21 -30.10 -19.01
C PRO A 48 -14.59 -28.84 -18.24
N ASP A 49 -14.11 -28.72 -17.00
CA ASP A 49 -14.34 -27.54 -16.16
C ASP A 49 -13.92 -26.23 -16.87
N SER A 50 -12.90 -26.28 -17.73
CA SER A 50 -12.46 -25.14 -18.54
C SER A 50 -13.52 -24.66 -19.53
N THR A 51 -14.33 -25.57 -20.08
CA THR A 51 -15.41 -25.23 -21.01
C THR A 51 -16.58 -24.62 -20.25
N ILE A 52 -16.96 -25.21 -19.10
CA ILE A 52 -18.01 -24.66 -18.24
C ILE A 52 -17.63 -23.25 -17.73
N ALA A 53 -16.37 -23.07 -17.29
CA ALA A 53 -15.88 -21.78 -16.83
C ALA A 53 -15.91 -20.72 -17.95
N PHE A 54 -15.56 -21.11 -19.18
CA PHE A 54 -15.63 -20.23 -20.35
C PHE A 54 -17.08 -19.86 -20.71
N ASP A 55 -18.01 -20.83 -20.73
CA ASP A 55 -19.42 -20.59 -21.03
C ASP A 55 -20.08 -19.67 -19.99
N ASN A 56 -19.75 -19.86 -18.71
CA ASN A 56 -20.21 -19.00 -17.62
C ASN A 56 -19.67 -17.56 -17.79
N PHE A 57 -18.38 -17.43 -18.08
CA PHE A 57 -17.74 -16.13 -18.31
C PHE A 57 -18.34 -15.40 -19.52
N HIS A 58 -18.60 -16.11 -20.62
CA HIS A 58 -19.26 -15.55 -21.80
C HIS A 58 -20.68 -15.05 -21.46
N SER A 59 -21.46 -15.87 -20.74
CA SER A 59 -22.82 -15.52 -20.32
C SER A 59 -22.84 -14.30 -19.40
N GLU A 60 -21.83 -14.15 -18.54
CA GLU A 60 -21.68 -13.00 -17.64
C GLU A 60 -21.40 -11.71 -18.42
N ILE A 61 -20.51 -11.75 -19.41
CA ILE A 61 -20.24 -10.60 -20.28
C ILE A 61 -21.49 -10.19 -21.07
N GLU A 62 -22.23 -11.16 -21.62
CA GLU A 62 -23.47 -10.88 -22.36
C GLU A 62 -24.54 -10.23 -21.47
N ALA A 63 -24.71 -10.74 -20.24
CA ALA A 63 -25.63 -10.16 -19.27
C ALA A 63 -25.24 -8.72 -18.91
N HIS A 64 -23.94 -8.46 -18.72
CA HIS A 64 -23.43 -7.12 -18.42
C HIS A 64 -23.62 -6.15 -19.60
N LEU A 65 -23.39 -6.61 -20.83
CA LEU A 65 -23.67 -5.83 -22.05
C LEU A 65 -25.15 -5.50 -22.20
N SER A 66 -26.05 -6.46 -21.92
CA SER A 66 -27.51 -6.20 -21.93
C SER A 66 -27.86 -5.11 -20.94
N PHE A 67 -27.35 -5.21 -19.70
CA PHE A 67 -27.58 -4.22 -18.67
C PHE A 67 -27.11 -2.82 -19.08
N LEU A 68 -25.89 -2.69 -19.61
CA LEU A 68 -25.37 -1.38 -20.05
C LEU A 68 -26.18 -0.78 -21.20
N ARG A 69 -26.66 -1.62 -22.13
CA ARG A 69 -27.55 -1.18 -23.22
C ARG A 69 -28.90 -0.70 -22.69
N ASP A 70 -29.46 -1.38 -21.70
CA ASP A 70 -30.71 -0.98 -21.05
C ASP A 70 -30.56 0.34 -20.29
N VAL A 71 -29.43 0.54 -19.58
CA VAL A 71 -29.10 1.81 -18.91
C VAL A 71 -28.96 2.94 -19.94
N LYS A 72 -28.25 2.70 -21.04
CA LYS A 72 -28.12 3.68 -22.14
C LYS A 72 -29.47 4.04 -22.74
N LEU A 73 -30.34 3.05 -22.96
CA LEU A 73 -31.71 3.28 -23.44
C LEU A 73 -32.51 4.11 -22.44
N ALA A 74 -32.44 3.79 -21.14
CA ALA A 74 -33.12 4.55 -20.10
C ALA A 74 -32.66 6.01 -20.04
N HIS A 75 -31.35 6.27 -20.16
CA HIS A 75 -30.80 7.62 -20.26
C HIS A 75 -31.30 8.35 -21.52
N SER A 76 -31.36 7.66 -22.66
CA SER A 76 -31.89 8.24 -23.90
C SER A 76 -33.36 8.61 -23.76
N ILE A 77 -34.17 7.76 -23.11
CA ILE A 77 -35.59 8.04 -22.85
C ILE A 77 -35.72 9.25 -21.92
N ALA A 78 -34.97 9.27 -20.82
CA ALA A 78 -35.00 10.38 -19.86
C ALA A 78 -34.61 11.71 -20.51
N LEU A 79 -33.59 11.69 -21.38
CA LEU A 79 -33.18 12.87 -22.13
C LEU A 79 -34.29 13.32 -23.10
N ALA A 80 -34.89 12.41 -23.86
CA ALA A 80 -35.97 12.73 -24.79
C ALA A 80 -37.20 13.31 -24.06
N VAL A 81 -37.59 12.72 -22.93
CA VAL A 81 -38.69 13.25 -22.10
C VAL A 81 -38.36 14.67 -21.60
N ASN A 82 -37.11 14.92 -21.21
CA ASN A 82 -36.70 16.24 -20.73
C ASN A 82 -36.59 17.27 -21.86
N THR A 83 -36.07 16.91 -23.04
CA THR A 83 -35.97 17.82 -24.19
C THR A 83 -37.34 18.17 -24.75
N ASP A 84 -38.25 17.20 -24.74
CA ASP A 84 -39.56 17.33 -25.36
C ASP A 84 -40.63 17.72 -24.33
N ALA A 85 -40.24 18.07 -23.10
CA ALA A 85 -41.15 18.34 -21.99
C ALA A 85 -42.24 19.38 -22.32
N ASP A 86 -41.87 20.48 -22.99
CA ASP A 86 -42.82 21.54 -23.38
C ASP A 86 -43.81 21.05 -24.44
N ALA A 87 -43.34 20.26 -25.42
CA ALA A 87 -44.20 19.70 -26.47
C ALA A 87 -45.12 18.60 -25.91
N ILE A 88 -44.63 17.79 -24.98
CA ILE A 88 -45.42 16.79 -24.26
C ILE A 88 -46.52 17.49 -23.45
N ALA A 89 -46.20 18.59 -22.75
CA ALA A 89 -47.17 19.35 -21.98
C ALA A 89 -48.24 20.01 -22.88
N GLU A 90 -47.85 20.56 -24.03
CA GLU A 90 -48.78 21.14 -25.00
C GLU A 90 -49.75 20.10 -25.57
N LEU A 91 -49.29 18.87 -25.82
CA LEU A 91 -50.10 17.77 -26.35
C LEU A 91 -50.96 17.08 -25.29
N ALA A 92 -50.51 17.04 -24.03
CA ALA A 92 -51.24 16.39 -22.93
C ALA A 92 -52.57 17.08 -22.62
N GLY A 93 -52.65 18.41 -22.69
CA GLY A 93 -53.88 19.15 -22.37
C GLY A 93 -55.07 18.82 -23.29
N PRO A 94 -54.91 18.89 -24.63
CA PRO A 94 -55.96 18.46 -25.55
C PRO A 94 -56.34 16.97 -25.44
N GLU A 95 -55.40 16.10 -25.07
CA GLU A 95 -55.66 14.68 -24.87
C GLU A 95 -56.49 14.42 -23.60
N GLU A 96 -56.19 15.13 -22.50
CA GLU A 96 -56.98 15.12 -21.27
C GLU A 96 -58.42 15.59 -21.53
N GLN A 97 -58.59 16.71 -22.26
CA GLN A 97 -59.91 17.19 -22.65
C GLN A 97 -60.68 16.16 -23.50
N ALA A 98 -60.00 15.49 -24.43
CA ALA A 98 -60.63 14.45 -25.26
C ALA A 98 -61.03 13.20 -24.45
N GLN A 99 -60.29 12.87 -23.40
CA GLN A 99 -60.65 11.79 -22.46
C GLN A 99 -61.89 12.18 -21.64
N ASP A 100 -61.92 13.40 -21.09
CA ASP A 100 -63.07 13.92 -20.35
C ASP A 100 -64.33 13.96 -21.23
N ASP A 101 -64.20 14.41 -22.48
CA ASP A 101 -65.30 14.45 -23.45
C ASP A 101 -65.82 13.02 -23.75
N ARG A 102 -64.91 12.04 -23.90
CA ARG A 102 -65.26 10.64 -24.11
C ARG A 102 -65.97 10.04 -22.90
N ASP A 103 -65.45 10.28 -21.70
CA ASP A 103 -66.04 9.75 -20.46
C ASP A 103 -67.41 10.37 -20.19
N PHE A 104 -67.58 11.67 -20.48
CA PHE A 104 -68.87 12.33 -20.46
C PHE A 104 -69.84 11.73 -21.48
N ALA A 105 -69.39 11.45 -22.71
CA ALA A 105 -70.22 10.81 -23.74
C ALA A 105 -70.63 9.37 -23.37
N MET A 106 -69.71 8.59 -22.78
CA MET A 106 -70.00 7.23 -22.28
C MET A 106 -71.04 7.26 -21.15
N HIS A 107 -70.94 8.22 -20.23
CA HIS A 107 -71.96 8.42 -19.20
C HIS A 107 -73.30 8.85 -19.82
N LEU A 108 -73.29 9.68 -20.86
CA LEU A 108 -74.52 10.11 -21.54
C LEU A 108 -75.19 8.96 -22.31
N SER A 109 -74.42 8.03 -22.88
CA SER A 109 -74.98 6.83 -23.53
C SER A 109 -75.63 5.87 -22.54
N ASP A 110 -75.13 5.78 -21.29
CA ASP A 110 -75.75 4.98 -20.24
C ASP A 110 -77.11 5.54 -19.76
N PHE A 111 -77.45 6.78 -20.11
CA PHE A 111 -78.74 7.41 -19.78
C PHE A 111 -79.78 7.38 -20.93
N ILE A 112 -79.45 6.83 -22.10
CA ILE A 112 -80.34 6.86 -23.28
C ILE A 112 -80.95 5.48 -23.61
N ASP A 113 -80.56 4.40 -22.95
CA ASP A 113 -81.19 3.08 -23.10
C ASP A 113 -82.23 2.76 -22.01
N ASP A 114 -83.19 3.66 -21.78
CA ASP A 114 -84.42 3.34 -21.05
C ASP A 114 -85.62 4.13 -21.61
N ASP A 115 -86.16 3.63 -22.71
CA ASP A 115 -87.59 3.75 -23.04
C ASP A 115 -87.98 2.56 -23.94
N ASP A 116 -88.16 1.37 -23.35
CA ASP A 116 -89.28 0.48 -23.71
C ASP A 116 -89.62 -0.52 -22.60
N ASP A 117 -90.88 -0.88 -22.59
CA ASP A 117 -91.77 -1.35 -21.53
C ASP A 117 -91.49 -2.74 -20.92
N SER A 118 -91.91 -2.87 -19.65
CA SER A 118 -92.47 -4.05 -18.95
C SER A 118 -91.58 -5.09 -18.22
N ASN A 119 -91.69 -5.01 -16.88
CA ASN A 119 -91.99 -6.07 -15.90
C ASN A 119 -90.89 -6.93 -15.19
N GLU A 120 -91.08 -6.96 -13.86
CA GLU A 120 -90.73 -7.97 -12.83
C GLU A 120 -89.36 -7.99 -12.10
N VAL A 121 -89.45 -7.43 -10.88
CA VAL A 121 -88.82 -7.73 -9.57
C VAL A 121 -87.82 -8.89 -9.45
N GLY A 122 -86.64 -8.58 -8.88
CA GLY A 122 -85.83 -9.51 -8.08
C GLY A 122 -84.65 -8.78 -7.37
N PRO A 123 -84.46 -8.89 -6.04
CA PRO A 123 -83.50 -8.06 -5.31
C PRO A 123 -82.11 -8.70 -5.28
N SER A 124 -81.05 -7.91 -5.42
CA SER A 124 -79.70 -8.40 -5.16
C SER A 124 -78.76 -7.34 -4.59
N ALA A 125 -78.29 -7.68 -3.40
CA ALA A 125 -76.93 -7.50 -2.89
C ALA A 125 -76.41 -6.07 -2.73
N SER A 126 -76.47 -5.65 -1.47
CA SER A 126 -75.43 -4.84 -0.82
C SER A 126 -74.01 -5.28 -1.21
N TYR A 127 -73.25 -4.39 -1.84
CA TYR A 127 -71.79 -4.43 -1.81
C TYR A 127 -71.28 -3.15 -1.17
N SER A 128 -70.60 -3.36 -0.05
CA SER A 128 -69.97 -2.37 0.79
C SER A 128 -68.88 -1.60 0.04
N ALA A 129 -68.78 -0.31 0.35
CA ALA A 129 -67.65 0.53 0.01
C ALA A 129 -66.33 -0.08 0.51
N GLY A 130 -65.49 -0.50 -0.44
CA GLY A 130 -64.10 -0.85 -0.20
C GLY A 130 -63.22 0.39 -0.37
N ALA A 131 -62.36 0.64 0.61
CA ALA A 131 -61.34 1.67 0.62
C ALA A 131 -60.43 1.62 -0.63
N PRO A 132 -59.76 2.73 -1.03
CA PRO A 132 -58.96 2.78 -2.24
C PRO A 132 -57.74 1.85 -2.09
N GLN A 133 -57.71 0.79 -2.89
CA GLN A 133 -56.51 -0.04 -3.04
C GLN A 133 -55.50 0.72 -3.91
N ALA A 134 -54.23 0.69 -3.49
CA ALA A 134 -53.11 1.32 -4.19
C ALA A 134 -53.10 0.95 -5.69
N PRO A 135 -52.81 1.90 -6.59
CA PRO A 135 -53.06 1.67 -8.01
C PRO A 135 -52.01 0.70 -8.60
N HIS A 136 -52.47 -0.48 -9.00
CA HIS A 136 -51.66 -1.52 -9.65
C HIS A 136 -51.35 -1.20 -11.13
N THR A 137 -51.89 -0.13 -11.69
CA THR A 137 -51.65 0.29 -13.08
C THR A 137 -50.28 0.97 -13.22
N TYR A 138 -49.66 0.84 -14.40
CA TYR A 138 -48.40 1.51 -14.73
C TYR A 138 -48.50 3.03 -14.56
N THR A 139 -49.61 3.61 -15.00
CA THR A 139 -49.96 5.03 -14.85
C THR A 139 -50.07 5.46 -13.40
N GLY A 140 -50.70 4.67 -12.53
CA GLY A 140 -50.79 4.97 -11.10
C GLY A 140 -49.45 4.87 -10.37
N ARG A 141 -48.55 3.97 -10.80
CA ARG A 141 -47.17 3.92 -10.30
C ARG A 141 -46.34 5.11 -10.77
N GLN A 142 -46.49 5.55 -12.02
CA GLN A 142 -45.85 6.77 -12.53
C GLN A 142 -46.35 8.01 -11.78
N ALA A 143 -47.66 8.17 -11.61
CA ALA A 143 -48.23 9.31 -10.89
C ALA A 143 -47.71 9.40 -9.45
N ASN A 144 -47.68 8.28 -8.71
CA ASN A 144 -47.11 8.23 -7.36
C ASN A 144 -45.59 8.51 -7.34
N ALA A 145 -44.86 8.08 -8.36
CA ALA A 145 -43.42 8.35 -8.47
C ALA A 145 -43.16 9.84 -8.75
N PHE A 146 -43.92 10.45 -9.65
CA PHE A 146 -43.87 11.88 -9.95
C PHE A 146 -44.24 12.73 -8.74
N GLU A 147 -45.30 12.35 -8.00
CA GLU A 147 -45.71 13.04 -6.78
C GLU A 147 -44.64 12.95 -5.68
N LYS A 148 -43.94 11.81 -5.56
CA LYS A 148 -42.80 11.69 -4.63
C LYS A 148 -41.59 12.50 -5.07
N LEU A 149 -41.34 12.61 -6.37
CA LEU A 149 -40.23 13.38 -6.93
C LEU A 149 -40.47 14.89 -6.90
N SER A 150 -41.73 15.31 -6.95
CA SER A 150 -42.14 16.73 -6.86
C SER A 150 -42.18 17.25 -5.44
N GLN A 151 -42.09 16.39 -4.41
CA GLN A 151 -41.97 16.83 -3.02
C GLN A 151 -40.74 17.72 -2.83
N GLU A 152 -40.95 18.80 -2.09
CA GLU A 152 -39.93 19.81 -1.81
C GLU A 152 -39.53 19.78 -0.34
N PHE A 153 -38.24 19.99 -0.08
CA PHE A 153 -37.66 19.98 1.25
C PHE A 153 -36.61 21.09 1.41
N ASP A 154 -36.55 21.65 2.62
CA ASP A 154 -35.57 22.69 2.94
C ASP A 154 -34.23 22.11 3.38
N CYS A 155 -33.15 22.76 2.94
CA CYS A 155 -31.78 22.41 3.33
C CYS A 155 -31.41 23.05 4.67
N SER A 156 -30.87 22.28 5.62
CA SER A 156 -30.44 22.74 6.94
C SER A 156 -29.22 23.69 6.93
N VAL A 157 -28.59 23.93 5.76
CA VAL A 157 -27.39 24.79 5.64
C VAL A 157 -27.69 26.09 4.92
N CYS A 158 -28.28 26.05 3.72
CA CYS A 158 -28.59 27.26 2.95
C CYS A 158 -30.02 27.76 3.18
N PHE A 159 -30.89 26.97 3.83
CA PHE A 159 -32.30 27.30 4.07
C PHE A 159 -33.12 27.53 2.79
N GLU A 160 -32.64 27.04 1.65
CA GLU A 160 -33.36 27.02 0.37
C GLU A 160 -34.12 25.70 0.20
N THR A 161 -35.20 25.76 -0.57
CA THR A 161 -36.10 24.64 -0.87
C THR A 161 -35.66 23.92 -2.15
N PHE A 162 -35.63 22.59 -2.12
CA PHE A 162 -35.21 21.76 -3.25
C PHE A 162 -36.12 20.54 -3.40
N HIS A 163 -36.24 20.01 -4.61
CA HIS A 163 -36.95 18.75 -4.86
C HIS A 163 -36.26 17.55 -4.19
N ALA A 164 -37.05 16.52 -3.90
CA ALA A 164 -36.62 15.28 -3.24
C ALA A 164 -35.41 14.62 -3.92
N SER A 165 -35.26 14.76 -5.23
CA SER A 165 -34.12 14.24 -6.00
C SER A 165 -32.78 14.92 -5.68
N SER A 166 -32.82 16.16 -5.18
CA SER A 166 -31.64 17.00 -4.90
C SER A 166 -31.37 17.19 -3.41
N VAL A 167 -32.09 16.45 -2.55
CA VAL A 167 -31.97 16.50 -1.09
C VAL A 167 -31.63 15.14 -0.53
N VAL A 168 -30.67 15.11 0.38
CA VAL A 168 -30.26 13.94 1.13
C VAL A 168 -30.72 14.10 2.57
N SER A 169 -31.41 13.10 3.08
CA SER A 169 -31.71 12.99 4.52
C SER A 169 -30.65 12.13 5.20
N LEU A 170 -29.99 12.67 6.22
CA LEU A 170 -28.99 11.95 7.01
C LEU A 170 -29.65 11.14 8.14
N GLU A 171 -28.89 10.25 8.77
CA GLU A 171 -29.37 9.41 9.88
C GLU A 171 -29.82 10.22 11.11
N CYS A 172 -29.25 11.41 11.31
CA CYS A 172 -29.67 12.33 12.37
C CYS A 172 -31.02 13.01 12.11
N GLY A 173 -31.58 12.84 10.91
CA GLY A 173 -32.83 13.47 10.46
C GLY A 173 -32.64 14.81 9.75
N ASP A 174 -31.44 15.39 9.77
CA ASP A 174 -31.14 16.62 9.05
C ASP A 174 -31.10 16.41 7.53
N ARG A 175 -31.49 17.44 6.79
CA ARG A 175 -31.60 17.42 5.33
C ARG A 175 -30.61 18.38 4.70
N TYR A 176 -29.91 17.92 3.68
CA TYR A 176 -28.92 18.71 2.96
C TYR A 176 -29.21 18.66 1.48
N CYS A 177 -29.18 19.81 0.80
CA CYS A 177 -29.10 19.78 -0.66
C CYS A 177 -27.73 19.21 -1.09
N LEU A 178 -27.68 18.54 -2.24
CA LEU A 178 -26.47 17.91 -2.77
C LEU A 178 -25.30 18.91 -2.87
N GLY A 179 -25.58 20.16 -3.24
CA GLY A 179 -24.57 21.22 -3.33
C GLY A 179 -23.92 21.57 -1.98
N CYS A 180 -24.71 21.74 -0.93
CA CYS A 180 -24.20 22.02 0.42
C CYS A 180 -23.42 20.83 0.98
N LEU A 181 -23.91 19.61 0.76
CA LEU A 181 -23.25 18.39 1.22
C LEU A 181 -21.92 18.18 0.49
N LYS A 182 -21.89 18.32 -0.84
CA LYS A 182 -20.66 18.32 -1.63
C LYS A 182 -19.65 19.35 -1.13
N ASN A 183 -20.11 20.58 -0.86
CA ASN A 183 -19.24 21.66 -0.36
C ASN A 183 -18.64 21.32 1.01
N LEU A 184 -19.41 20.70 1.91
CA LEU A 184 -18.91 20.22 3.19
C LEU A 184 -17.73 19.26 3.02
N PHE A 185 -17.83 18.27 2.14
CA PHE A 185 -16.74 17.33 1.85
C PHE A 185 -15.53 18.02 1.22
N VAL A 186 -15.74 18.92 0.26
CA VAL A 186 -14.66 19.67 -0.39
C VAL A 186 -13.95 20.61 0.59
N ARG A 187 -14.66 21.20 1.55
CA ARG A 187 -14.06 22.03 2.60
C ARG A 187 -13.29 21.19 3.61
N ALA A 188 -13.82 20.03 3.97
CA ALA A 188 -13.14 19.10 4.88
C ALA A 188 -11.79 18.64 4.32
N THR A 189 -11.55 18.66 3.01
CA THR A 189 -10.21 18.33 2.46
C THR A 189 -9.14 19.39 2.72
N ARG A 190 -9.53 20.60 3.13
CA ARG A 190 -8.62 21.73 3.37
C ARG A 190 -8.55 22.14 4.83
N ASP A 191 -9.54 21.74 5.63
CA ASP A 191 -9.69 22.14 7.02
C ASP A 191 -9.80 20.89 7.89
N GLU A 192 -8.71 20.60 8.60
CA GLU A 192 -8.61 19.45 9.51
C GLU A 192 -9.66 19.51 10.64
N THR A 193 -10.16 20.69 11.00
CA THR A 193 -11.21 20.83 12.03
C THR A 193 -12.59 20.34 11.57
N LEU A 194 -12.82 20.33 10.25
CA LEU A 194 -14.02 19.81 9.64
C LEU A 194 -13.90 18.32 9.28
N PHE A 195 -12.72 17.73 9.51
CA PHE A 195 -12.44 16.35 9.18
C PHE A 195 -12.51 15.45 10.43
N PRO A 196 -13.16 14.27 10.36
CA PRO A 196 -14.02 13.80 9.27
C PRO A 196 -15.39 14.54 9.24
N PRO A 197 -16.04 14.67 8.08
CA PRO A 197 -17.35 15.30 7.95
C PRO A 197 -18.39 14.67 8.89
N ARG A 198 -19.03 15.52 9.71
CA ARG A 198 -20.04 15.10 10.69
C ARG A 198 -21.26 16.01 10.65
N CYS A 199 -22.42 15.42 10.92
CA CYS A 199 -23.64 16.15 11.28
C CYS A 199 -24.14 15.64 12.62
N CYS A 200 -24.51 16.52 13.55
CA CYS A 200 -24.98 16.14 14.88
C CYS A 200 -24.05 15.12 15.61
N ARG A 201 -22.73 15.23 15.36
CA ARG A 201 -21.65 14.33 15.81
C ARG A 201 -21.60 12.94 15.16
N GLN A 202 -22.57 12.60 14.30
CA GLN A 202 -22.55 11.39 13.49
C GLN A 202 -21.71 11.59 12.23
N LEU A 203 -20.96 10.55 11.85
CA LEU A 203 -20.14 10.55 10.64
C LEU A 203 -21.03 10.54 9.40
N ILE A 204 -20.70 11.38 8.42
CA ILE A 204 -21.36 11.34 7.12
C ILE A 204 -20.48 10.49 6.20
N ALA A 205 -21.01 9.37 5.71
CA ALA A 205 -20.28 8.50 4.80
C ALA A 205 -20.07 9.20 3.44
N VAL A 206 -18.86 9.08 2.87
CA VAL A 206 -18.54 9.67 1.54
C VAL A 206 -19.39 9.08 0.41
N THR A 207 -19.91 7.86 0.59
CA THR A 207 -20.80 7.18 -0.36
C THR A 207 -22.05 8.00 -0.67
N VAL A 208 -22.52 8.81 0.28
CA VAL A 208 -23.71 9.65 0.15
C VAL A 208 -23.52 10.76 -0.91
N VAL A 209 -22.28 11.23 -1.12
CA VAL A 209 -21.94 12.27 -2.10
C VAL A 209 -21.02 11.78 -3.20
N ALA A 210 -20.75 10.48 -3.27
CA ALA A 210 -19.73 9.93 -4.18
C ALA A 210 -20.05 10.25 -5.65
N ASN A 211 -21.32 10.22 -6.04
CA ASN A 211 -21.76 10.51 -7.41
C ASN A 211 -21.66 12.01 -7.77
N GLU A 212 -21.67 12.89 -6.76
CA GLU A 212 -21.60 14.34 -6.95
C GLU A 212 -20.16 14.86 -6.98
N LEU A 213 -19.22 14.07 -6.44
CA LEU A 213 -17.81 14.41 -6.37
C LEU A 213 -17.11 13.94 -7.65
N THR A 214 -16.31 14.82 -8.25
CA THR A 214 -15.44 14.41 -9.36
C THR A 214 -14.37 13.46 -8.85
N ARG A 215 -13.78 12.67 -9.76
CA ARG A 215 -12.67 11.77 -9.41
C ARG A 215 -11.50 12.51 -8.73
N ALA A 216 -11.22 13.74 -9.16
CA ALA A 216 -10.22 14.59 -8.52
C ALA A 216 -10.59 14.99 -7.08
N GLN A 217 -11.87 15.32 -6.81
CA GLN A 217 -12.35 15.66 -5.48
C GLN A 217 -12.34 14.46 -4.53
N LEU A 218 -12.74 13.27 -5.02
CA LEU A 218 -12.65 12.03 -4.25
C LEU A 218 -11.21 11.68 -3.90
N ASN A 219 -10.28 11.82 -4.85
CA ASN A 219 -8.87 11.58 -4.60
C ASN A 219 -8.30 12.60 -3.59
N ALA A 220 -8.68 13.87 -3.69
CA ALA A 220 -8.30 14.89 -2.71
C ALA A 220 -8.85 14.57 -1.31
N PHE A 221 -10.08 14.04 -1.21
CA PHE A 221 -10.66 13.63 0.07
C PHE A 221 -9.90 12.45 0.69
N LYS A 222 -9.58 11.41 -0.09
CA LYS A 222 -8.75 10.28 0.36
C LYS A 222 -7.33 10.71 0.75
N LEU A 223 -6.75 11.66 0.01
CA LEU A 223 -5.45 12.22 0.32
C LEU A 223 -5.49 12.98 1.64
N ALA A 224 -6.52 13.83 1.86
CA ALA A 224 -6.72 14.56 3.10
C ALA A 224 -6.95 13.61 4.30
N GLU A 225 -7.71 12.52 4.11
CA GLU A 225 -7.87 11.48 5.13
C GLU A 225 -6.52 10.89 5.56
N THR A 226 -5.66 10.58 4.58
CA THR A 226 -4.31 10.07 4.83
C THR A 226 -3.44 11.14 5.49
N GLU A 227 -3.50 12.38 5.02
CA GLU A 227 -2.75 13.51 5.56
C GLU A 227 -3.06 13.76 7.04
N PHE A 228 -4.34 13.89 7.38
CA PHE A 228 -4.78 14.22 8.74
C PHE A 228 -4.67 13.03 9.71
N SER A 229 -4.64 11.80 9.20
CA SER A 229 -4.35 10.61 10.02
C SER A 229 -2.85 10.34 10.19
N THR A 230 -1.98 10.99 9.40
CA THR A 230 -0.54 10.83 9.49
C THR A 230 0.04 11.68 10.61
N GLY A 231 0.74 11.04 11.55
CA GLY A 231 1.41 11.73 12.67
C GLY A 231 2.58 12.61 12.22
N ASP A 232 3.64 12.00 11.65
CA ASP A 232 4.80 12.72 11.11
C ASP A 232 4.60 13.02 9.61
N ARG A 233 3.88 14.11 9.33
CA ARG A 233 3.57 14.53 7.95
C ARG A 233 4.82 15.06 7.26
N THR A 234 4.96 14.71 5.99
CA THR A 234 6.02 15.25 5.13
C THR A 234 5.39 15.97 3.96
N TYR A 235 5.81 17.22 3.75
CA TYR A 235 5.35 18.06 2.66
C TYR A 235 6.49 18.32 1.70
N CYS A 236 6.17 18.50 0.43
CA CYS A 236 7.18 18.83 -0.57
C CYS A 236 7.90 20.14 -0.22
N SER A 237 9.22 20.07 -0.10
CA SER A 237 10.09 21.23 0.19
C SER A 237 10.04 22.32 -0.88
N ASN A 238 9.61 22.00 -2.10
CA ASN A 238 9.36 22.98 -3.14
C ASN A 238 8.12 23.82 -2.77
N LEU A 239 8.35 25.07 -2.34
CA LEU A 239 7.30 25.99 -1.88
C LEU A 239 6.21 26.28 -2.92
N ARG A 240 6.47 26.10 -4.23
CA ARG A 240 5.43 26.23 -5.26
C ARG A 240 4.50 25.03 -5.31
N CYS A 241 4.98 23.87 -4.88
CA CYS A 241 4.23 22.63 -4.84
C CYS A 241 3.58 22.44 -3.46
N ALA A 242 4.41 22.44 -2.39
CA ALA A 242 4.02 22.30 -0.99
C ALA A 242 3.00 21.17 -0.71
N SER A 243 2.91 20.19 -1.61
CA SER A 243 1.92 19.14 -1.55
C SER A 243 2.32 18.11 -0.50
N PHE A 244 1.33 17.56 0.21
CA PHE A 244 1.54 16.45 1.12
C PHE A 244 2.11 15.24 0.35
N ILE A 245 3.13 14.60 0.92
CA ILE A 245 3.75 13.38 0.39
C ILE A 245 3.26 12.21 1.25
N PRO A 246 2.45 11.29 0.70
CA PRO A 246 1.95 10.13 1.42
C PRO A 246 3.08 9.25 1.98
N PRO A 247 2.88 8.57 3.13
CA PRO A 247 3.89 7.68 3.72
C PRO A 247 4.49 6.64 2.75
N PRO A 248 3.74 6.02 1.82
CA PRO A 248 4.31 5.10 0.83
C PRO A 248 5.36 5.73 -0.10
N ASP A 249 5.31 7.04 -0.31
CA ASP A 249 6.27 7.79 -1.14
C ASP A 249 7.48 8.30 -0.33
N VAL A 250 7.56 7.93 0.95
CA VAL A 250 8.68 8.21 1.85
C VAL A 250 9.49 6.93 2.06
N MET A 251 10.68 6.89 1.46
CA MET A 251 11.61 5.76 1.56
C MET A 251 12.83 6.16 2.40
N ALA A 252 12.95 5.57 3.60
CA ALA A 252 13.95 5.96 4.60
C ALA A 252 13.88 7.48 4.84
N ASP A 253 14.97 8.19 4.62
CA ASP A 253 15.06 9.64 4.87
C ASP A 253 14.68 10.50 3.65
N LYS A 254 14.16 9.86 2.59
CA LYS A 254 13.87 10.49 1.29
C LYS A 254 12.39 10.39 0.95
N ALA A 255 11.74 11.55 0.82
CA ALA A 255 10.38 11.69 0.35
C ALA A 255 10.35 12.14 -1.13
N PHE A 256 9.66 11.40 -1.99
CA PHE A 256 9.54 11.71 -3.41
C PHE A 256 8.18 12.35 -3.73
N CYS A 257 8.19 13.55 -4.30
CA CYS A 257 6.95 14.22 -4.68
C CYS A 257 6.48 13.81 -6.08
N THR A 258 5.35 13.12 -6.17
CA THR A 258 4.74 12.71 -7.45
C THR A 258 4.17 13.87 -8.28
N GLN A 259 3.92 15.03 -7.66
CA GLN A 259 3.34 16.19 -8.34
C GLN A 259 4.38 17.03 -9.11
N CYS A 260 5.58 17.21 -8.56
CA CYS A 260 6.62 18.04 -9.17
C CYS A 260 7.97 17.33 -9.34
N GLY A 261 8.10 16.07 -8.92
CA GLY A 261 9.32 15.28 -9.00
C GLY A 261 10.45 15.71 -8.04
N SER A 262 10.20 16.69 -7.17
CA SER A 262 11.20 17.16 -6.20
C SER A 262 11.39 16.17 -5.06
N GLU A 263 12.60 16.11 -4.52
CA GLU A 263 12.99 15.23 -3.43
C GLU A 263 13.10 16.04 -2.13
N THR A 264 12.49 15.54 -1.05
CA THR A 264 12.47 16.20 0.27
C THR A 264 13.10 15.28 1.30
N CYS A 265 13.89 15.84 2.22
CA CYS A 265 14.40 15.10 3.37
C CYS A 265 13.27 14.86 4.38
N ALA A 266 13.02 13.60 4.75
CA ALA A 266 11.99 13.25 5.72
C ALA A 266 12.34 13.66 7.16
N ILE A 267 13.62 13.93 7.45
CA ILE A 267 14.10 14.32 8.77
C ILE A 267 13.96 15.84 8.98
N CYS A 268 14.63 16.66 8.17
CA CYS A 268 14.59 18.12 8.33
C CYS A 268 13.44 18.80 7.58
N LYS A 269 12.66 18.04 6.79
CA LYS A 269 11.57 18.53 5.92
C LYS A 269 12.01 19.56 4.87
N GLY A 270 13.31 19.68 4.63
CA GLY A 270 13.93 20.55 3.62
C GLY A 270 14.24 19.82 2.31
N GLU A 271 15.01 20.47 1.43
CA GLU A 271 15.48 19.86 0.18
C GLU A 271 16.35 18.62 0.48
N PHE A 272 16.18 17.56 -0.31
CA PHE A 272 16.94 16.32 -0.10
C PHE A 272 18.44 16.52 -0.41
N HIS A 273 19.29 16.04 0.50
CA HIS A 273 20.74 16.12 0.41
C HIS A 273 21.34 14.76 0.03
N LYS A 274 21.85 14.64 -1.21
CA LYS A 274 22.28 13.36 -1.80
C LYS A 274 23.58 12.79 -1.21
N ASP A 275 24.56 13.67 -0.98
CA ASP A 275 25.92 13.26 -0.61
C ASP A 275 26.29 13.63 0.83
N THR A 276 25.40 14.31 1.54
CA THR A 276 25.61 14.76 2.92
C THR A 276 24.53 14.20 3.83
N ASP A 277 24.87 14.10 5.13
CA ASP A 277 23.93 13.60 6.12
C ASP A 277 23.00 14.76 6.46
N CYS A 278 21.83 14.45 7.01
CA CYS A 278 20.95 15.51 7.44
C CYS A 278 21.59 16.29 8.60
N PRO A 279 21.79 17.62 8.47
CA PRO A 279 22.40 18.42 9.54
C PRO A 279 21.46 18.63 10.73
N TYR A 280 20.21 18.18 10.64
CA TYR A 280 19.21 18.28 11.69
C TYR A 280 18.69 16.90 12.09
N ASP A 281 19.49 15.84 11.91
CA ASP A 281 19.17 14.50 12.41
C ASP A 281 19.66 14.33 13.86
N PRO A 282 18.75 14.34 14.86
CA PRO A 282 19.14 14.19 16.25
C PRO A 282 19.70 12.80 16.57
N ALA A 283 19.21 11.76 15.87
CA ALA A 283 19.65 10.38 16.10
C ALA A 283 21.07 10.16 15.56
N LEU A 284 21.36 10.69 14.36
CA LEU A 284 22.72 10.69 13.84
C LEU A 284 23.65 11.50 14.74
N HIS A 285 23.27 12.71 15.15
CA HIS A 285 24.09 13.52 16.05
C HIS A 285 24.41 12.80 17.37
N GLY A 286 23.43 12.13 17.98
CA GLY A 286 23.66 11.30 19.17
C GLY A 286 24.65 10.15 18.91
N THR A 287 24.54 9.50 17.75
CA THR A 287 25.45 8.42 17.33
C THR A 287 26.87 8.94 17.10
N LEU A 288 27.01 10.14 16.54
CA LEU A 288 28.31 10.79 16.31
C LEU A 288 28.95 11.25 17.64
N ALA A 289 28.16 11.76 18.58
CA ALA A 289 28.66 12.11 19.90
C ALA A 289 29.21 10.88 20.65
N LEU A 290 28.49 9.75 20.60
CA LEU A 290 28.99 8.49 21.16
C LEU A 290 30.26 8.01 20.44
N ALA A 291 30.30 8.15 19.11
CA ALA A 291 31.49 7.80 18.35
C ALA A 291 32.71 8.63 18.76
N ASP A 292 32.53 9.93 19.02
CA ASP A 292 33.61 10.80 19.50
C ASP A 292 34.08 10.39 20.90
N GLU A 293 33.16 10.01 21.81
CA GLU A 293 33.50 9.50 23.15
C GLU A 293 34.29 8.18 23.09
N GLU A 294 33.87 7.26 22.22
CA GLU A 294 34.52 5.94 22.02
C GLU A 294 35.71 5.99 21.03
N ASN A 295 36.05 7.18 20.52
CA ASN A 295 37.10 7.42 19.52
C ASN A 295 36.90 6.63 18.20
N TRP A 296 35.67 6.31 17.84
CA TRP A 296 35.33 5.71 16.56
C TRP A 296 35.48 6.72 15.42
N GLN A 297 35.98 6.27 14.27
CA GLN A 297 36.25 7.15 13.14
C GLN A 297 35.33 6.84 11.96
N ARG A 298 34.81 7.89 11.30
CA ARG A 298 34.05 7.75 10.05
C ARG A 298 34.97 7.63 8.84
N CYS A 299 34.64 6.71 7.95
CA CYS A 299 35.26 6.67 6.63
C CYS A 299 34.89 7.92 5.80
N TYR A 300 35.84 8.66 5.25
CA TYR A 300 35.53 9.85 4.43
C TYR A 300 34.67 9.55 3.18
N ALA A 301 34.69 8.32 2.68
CA ALA A 301 34.02 7.95 1.42
C ALA A 301 32.59 7.46 1.64
N CYS A 302 32.39 6.47 2.53
CA CYS A 302 31.06 5.89 2.78
C CYS A 302 30.45 6.31 4.11
N ARG A 303 31.20 7.04 4.94
CA ARG A 303 30.77 7.63 6.21
C ARG A 303 30.29 6.65 7.29
N GLN A 304 30.56 5.37 7.08
CA GLN A 304 30.38 4.33 8.09
C GLN A 304 31.39 4.51 9.23
N LEU A 305 30.94 4.30 10.46
CA LEU A 305 31.77 4.31 11.66
C LEU A 305 32.64 3.05 11.72
N VAL A 306 33.89 3.24 12.13
CA VAL A 306 34.91 2.21 12.25
C VAL A 306 35.57 2.32 13.61
N GLU A 307 35.63 1.19 14.31
CA GLU A 307 36.37 1.03 15.55
C GLU A 307 37.78 0.48 15.26
N LEU A 308 38.79 0.95 16.00
CA LEU A 308 40.15 0.44 15.97
C LEU A 308 40.60 0.07 17.37
N ASP A 309 40.60 -1.23 17.63
CA ASP A 309 41.09 -1.82 18.88
C ASP A 309 42.63 -1.81 18.92
N VAL A 310 43.28 -2.48 17.95
CA VAL A 310 44.74 -2.62 17.87
C VAL A 310 45.29 -2.38 16.47
N GLY A 311 46.54 -1.91 16.38
CA GLY A 311 47.27 -1.74 15.11
C GLY A 311 47.67 -0.30 14.77
N CYS A 312 47.99 -0.06 13.49
CA CYS A 312 48.37 1.25 12.98
C CYS A 312 47.13 2.08 12.58
N ASN A 313 47.30 3.39 12.42
CA ASN A 313 46.23 4.31 12.06
C ASN A 313 45.87 4.26 10.56
N HIS A 314 46.47 3.36 9.78
CA HIS A 314 46.10 3.12 8.37
C HIS A 314 44.92 2.16 8.29
N MET A 315 43.74 2.69 7.99
CA MET A 315 42.52 1.89 7.89
C MET A 315 42.14 1.63 6.44
N THR A 316 41.56 0.46 6.20
CA THR A 316 40.87 0.12 4.96
C THR A 316 39.41 -0.17 5.29
N CYS A 317 38.50 0.68 4.84
CA CYS A 317 37.08 0.50 5.04
C CYS A 317 36.56 -0.68 4.21
N LYS A 318 35.40 -1.24 4.59
CA LYS A 318 34.68 -2.26 3.81
C LYS A 318 34.32 -1.78 2.40
N CYS A 319 34.16 -0.47 2.18
CA CYS A 319 33.97 0.12 0.86
C CYS A 319 35.26 0.20 0.00
N GLY A 320 36.41 -0.26 0.53
CA GLY A 320 37.71 -0.23 -0.13
C GLY A 320 38.51 1.06 0.03
N ALA A 321 37.91 2.12 0.58
CA ALA A 321 38.61 3.38 0.83
C ALA A 321 39.67 3.22 1.93
N GLN A 322 40.85 3.78 1.70
CA GLN A 322 41.94 3.81 2.69
C GLN A 322 42.03 5.20 3.33
N PHE A 323 42.03 5.24 4.66
CA PHE A 323 41.95 6.49 5.42
C PHE A 323 42.75 6.45 6.73
N CYS A 324 43.01 7.62 7.31
CA CYS A 324 43.68 7.75 8.60
C CYS A 324 42.65 7.66 9.74
N TYR A 325 42.87 6.78 10.72
CA TYR A 325 41.98 6.64 11.87
C TYR A 325 41.89 7.89 12.75
N ILE A 326 42.98 8.66 12.86
CA ILE A 326 43.02 9.86 13.72
C ILE A 326 42.13 10.98 13.16
N CYS A 327 42.16 11.21 11.85
CA CYS A 327 41.52 12.39 11.26
C CYS A 327 40.47 12.08 10.18
N GLY A 328 40.20 10.82 9.87
CA GLY A 328 39.20 10.41 8.87
C GLY A 328 39.62 10.65 7.41
N ASN A 329 40.63 11.47 7.15
CA ASN A 329 41.06 11.84 5.80
C ASN A 329 41.69 10.69 5.02
N LYS A 330 41.69 10.81 3.69
CA LYS A 330 42.32 9.85 2.77
C LYS A 330 43.77 9.54 3.17
N TRP A 331 44.16 8.28 3.09
CA TRP A 331 45.47 7.84 3.54
C TRP A 331 46.61 8.60 2.82
N LYS A 332 47.65 8.99 3.57
CA LYS A 332 48.79 9.81 3.14
C LYS A 332 48.47 11.28 2.77
N THR A 333 47.29 11.80 3.09
CA THR A 333 47.01 13.25 2.92
C THR A 333 47.16 14.06 4.21
N CYS A 334 47.38 13.38 5.35
CA CYS A 334 47.56 14.00 6.67
C CYS A 334 48.98 13.76 7.22
N LYS A 335 49.36 14.54 8.24
CA LYS A 335 50.61 14.39 9.00
C LYS A 335 50.44 13.67 10.35
N CYS A 336 49.31 13.00 10.55
CA CYS A 336 49.03 12.26 11.78
C CYS A 336 50.03 11.10 11.96
N ASP A 337 50.27 10.73 13.22
CA ASP A 337 51.16 9.60 13.54
C ASP A 337 50.66 8.30 12.91
N LEU A 338 51.61 7.47 12.49
CA LEU A 338 51.30 6.20 11.84
C LEU A 338 50.70 5.17 12.81
N TRP A 339 51.03 5.24 14.10
CA TRP A 339 50.51 4.35 15.14
C TRP A 339 50.56 5.03 16.50
N SER A 340 49.73 4.57 17.42
CA SER A 340 49.88 4.87 18.86
C SER A 340 50.71 3.78 19.53
N GLU A 341 51.73 4.14 20.31
CA GLU A 341 52.59 3.16 21.00
C GLU A 341 51.80 2.18 21.87
N ASN A 342 50.81 2.67 22.61
CA ASN A 342 49.96 1.82 23.47
C ASN A 342 49.28 0.68 22.70
N ARG A 343 48.74 0.93 21.50
CA ARG A 343 48.11 -0.12 20.67
C ARG A 343 49.12 -1.13 20.13
N LEU A 344 50.39 -0.74 19.93
CA LEU A 344 51.44 -1.68 19.56
C LEU A 344 51.80 -2.60 20.74
N TYR A 345 51.88 -2.06 21.96
CA TYR A 345 52.11 -2.86 23.16
C TYR A 345 50.96 -3.83 23.42
N THR A 346 49.70 -3.40 23.32
CA THR A 346 48.54 -4.30 23.47
C THR A 346 48.64 -5.49 22.53
N ARG A 347 48.93 -5.25 21.25
CA ARG A 347 49.10 -6.33 20.26
C ARG A 347 50.28 -7.24 20.58
N ALA A 348 51.40 -6.68 21.04
CA ALA A 348 52.55 -7.48 21.44
C ALA A 348 52.24 -8.36 22.66
N HIS A 349 51.51 -7.83 23.65
CA HIS A 349 51.04 -8.57 24.81
C HIS A 349 50.10 -9.71 24.42
N GLU A 350 49.11 -9.49 23.55
CA GLU A 350 48.23 -10.57 23.06
C GLU A 350 49.01 -11.72 22.41
N VAL A 351 50.03 -11.40 21.62
CA VAL A 351 50.86 -12.42 20.95
C VAL A 351 51.71 -13.18 21.98
N LEU A 352 52.26 -12.48 22.98
CA LEU A 352 52.99 -13.11 24.08
C LEU A 352 52.08 -14.02 24.91
N ASP A 353 50.88 -13.56 25.27
CA ASP A 353 49.93 -14.32 26.07
C ASP A 353 49.51 -15.61 25.37
N ARG A 354 49.20 -15.56 24.07
CA ARG A 354 48.92 -16.77 23.27
C ARG A 354 50.12 -17.74 23.26
N ARG A 355 51.34 -17.20 23.18
CA ARG A 355 52.56 -18.03 23.20
C ARG A 355 52.79 -18.65 24.58
N VAL A 356 52.56 -17.91 25.66
CA VAL A 356 52.64 -18.40 27.04
C VAL A 356 51.60 -19.48 27.24
N GLU A 357 50.34 -19.24 26.86
CA GLU A 357 49.24 -20.19 26.97
C GLU A 357 49.58 -21.52 26.28
N HIS A 358 50.10 -21.45 25.04
CA HIS A 358 50.58 -22.62 24.31
C HIS A 358 51.68 -23.37 25.07
N ILE A 359 52.67 -22.67 25.62
CA ILE A 359 53.74 -23.28 26.43
C ILE A 359 53.16 -23.92 27.70
N THR A 360 52.29 -23.24 28.45
CA THR A 360 51.65 -23.79 29.65
C THR A 360 50.80 -25.01 29.35
N ASN A 361 50.05 -25.01 28.26
CA ASN A 361 49.25 -26.18 27.85
C ASN A 361 50.16 -27.35 27.49
N ARG A 362 51.28 -27.10 26.80
CA ARG A 362 52.31 -28.12 26.54
C ARG A 362 52.92 -28.66 27.83
N LEU A 363 53.24 -27.80 28.79
CA LEU A 363 53.79 -28.20 30.08
C LEU A 363 52.77 -29.01 30.91
N ARG A 364 51.49 -28.60 30.94
CA ARG A 364 50.40 -29.35 31.61
C ARG A 364 50.18 -30.72 30.98
N ALA A 365 50.09 -30.78 29.65
CA ALA A 365 49.95 -32.06 28.92
C ALA A 365 51.14 -33.00 29.18
N ASN A 366 52.33 -32.43 29.36
CA ASN A 366 53.55 -33.20 29.64
C ASN A 366 53.73 -33.55 31.13
N ALA A 367 53.12 -32.81 32.05
CA ALA A 367 53.28 -33.00 33.50
C ALA A 367 52.72 -34.35 34.00
N GLU A 368 51.70 -34.88 33.32
CA GLU A 368 51.07 -36.18 33.63
C GLU A 368 51.50 -37.29 32.66
N CYS A 369 52.57 -37.10 31.88
CA CYS A 369 53.01 -38.09 30.90
C CYS A 369 53.41 -39.40 31.60
N THR A 370 52.79 -40.51 31.21
CA THR A 370 53.12 -41.87 31.68
C THR A 370 54.26 -42.52 30.88
N HIS A 371 54.86 -41.75 29.97
CA HIS A 371 55.99 -42.14 29.14
C HIS A 371 55.82 -43.51 28.42
N PRO A 372 54.74 -43.72 27.65
CA PRO A 372 54.41 -45.03 27.07
C PRO A 372 55.36 -45.48 25.96
N ALA A 373 56.01 -44.54 25.27
CA ALA A 373 56.89 -44.81 24.13
C ALA A 373 58.17 -43.95 24.17
N TRP A 374 59.28 -44.57 23.82
CA TRP A 374 60.63 -44.01 23.92
C TRP A 374 61.41 -44.22 22.64
N ASN A 375 61.91 -43.14 22.05
CA ASN A 375 62.73 -43.16 20.84
C ASN A 375 64.19 -42.94 21.21
N VAL A 376 65.11 -43.74 20.69
CA VAL A 376 66.54 -43.58 20.96
C VAL A 376 67.07 -42.36 20.20
N ARG A 377 67.72 -41.45 20.93
CA ARG A 377 68.48 -40.32 20.39
C ARG A 377 69.95 -40.50 20.73
N GLY A 378 70.78 -40.63 19.69
CA GLY A 378 72.23 -40.51 19.81
C GLY A 378 72.66 -39.05 19.72
N ALA A 379 73.82 -38.70 20.28
CA ALA A 379 74.43 -37.41 20.04
C ALA A 379 74.70 -37.23 18.52
N MET A 380 74.15 -36.18 17.91
CA MET A 380 74.33 -35.92 16.48
C MET A 380 75.66 -35.18 16.21
N ASP A 381 76.56 -35.93 15.57
CA ASP A 381 77.73 -35.55 14.76
C ASP A 381 79.02 -34.92 15.36
N ARG A 382 80.13 -35.56 14.95
CA ARG A 382 81.57 -35.21 14.87
C ARG A 382 82.44 -34.97 16.10
N ASP A 383 81.91 -34.73 17.29
CA ASP A 383 82.72 -34.73 18.52
C ASP A 383 82.55 -36.04 19.29
N GLU A 384 83.61 -36.86 19.41
CA GLU A 384 83.62 -38.09 20.23
C GLU A 384 83.27 -37.86 21.71
N HIS A 385 83.20 -36.59 22.14
CA HIS A 385 82.88 -36.16 23.49
C HIS A 385 81.44 -35.63 23.68
N ALA A 386 80.62 -35.54 22.63
CA ALA A 386 79.24 -35.10 22.77
C ALA A 386 78.43 -36.15 23.55
N ARG A 387 78.00 -35.78 24.76
CA ARG A 387 77.18 -36.64 25.63
C ARG A 387 75.88 -35.93 25.99
N LEU A 388 74.76 -36.63 25.82
CA LEU A 388 73.44 -36.18 26.23
C LEU A 388 73.27 -36.40 27.74
N GLN A 389 72.70 -35.42 28.45
CA GLN A 389 72.46 -35.53 29.90
C GLN A 389 71.07 -36.14 30.18
N CYS A 390 71.03 -37.14 31.06
CA CYS A 390 69.76 -37.70 31.52
C CYS A 390 69.08 -36.72 32.50
N ASP A 391 67.81 -36.40 32.25
CA ASP A 391 67.05 -35.44 33.06
C ASP A 391 66.85 -35.90 34.52
N MET A 392 66.89 -37.22 34.77
CA MET A 392 66.65 -37.81 36.09
C MET A 392 67.92 -37.95 36.93
N CYS A 393 68.94 -38.63 36.41
CA CYS A 393 70.17 -38.88 37.16
C CYS A 393 71.28 -37.86 36.89
N ARG A 394 71.05 -36.90 35.97
CA ARG A 394 72.00 -35.86 35.56
C ARG A 394 73.36 -36.38 35.04
N ARG A 395 73.47 -37.68 34.75
CA ARG A 395 74.65 -38.31 34.14
C ARG A 395 74.60 -38.21 32.63
N ASN A 396 75.78 -38.22 32.03
CA ASN A 396 76.00 -38.01 30.61
C ASN A 396 76.18 -39.34 29.88
N PHE A 397 75.47 -39.55 28.77
CA PHE A 397 75.47 -40.77 27.97
C PHE A 397 75.63 -40.43 26.48
N GLN A 398 76.21 -41.35 25.70
CA GLN A 398 76.29 -41.19 24.24
C GLN A 398 74.92 -41.35 23.57
N GLU A 399 74.06 -42.17 24.18
CA GLU A 399 72.69 -42.41 23.72
C GLU A 399 71.73 -42.31 24.90
N LEU A 400 70.66 -41.54 24.72
CA LEU A 400 69.52 -41.49 25.63
C LEU A 400 68.26 -41.84 24.85
N ALA A 401 67.19 -42.17 25.56
CA ALA A 401 65.89 -42.24 24.93
C ALA A 401 65.10 -40.97 25.24
N SER A 402 64.49 -40.37 24.24
CA SER A 402 63.52 -39.27 24.39
C SER A 402 62.10 -39.84 24.39
N CYS A 403 61.26 -39.39 25.32
CA CYS A 403 59.84 -39.74 25.30
C CYS A 403 59.16 -39.15 24.07
N ALA A 404 58.33 -39.94 23.38
CA ALA A 404 57.63 -39.49 22.18
C ALA A 404 56.54 -38.44 22.42
N GLN A 405 56.11 -38.24 23.68
CA GLN A 405 55.05 -37.31 24.06
C GLN A 405 55.57 -36.04 24.72
N CYS A 406 56.52 -36.16 25.67
CA CYS A 406 57.02 -35.01 26.43
C CYS A 406 58.48 -34.62 26.15
N ASP A 407 59.17 -35.32 25.24
CA ASP A 407 60.59 -35.14 24.89
C ASP A 407 61.60 -35.34 26.04
N ALA A 408 61.16 -35.75 27.24
CA ALA A 408 62.05 -36.02 28.38
C ALA A 408 63.13 -37.04 28.01
N MET A 409 64.38 -36.80 28.43
CA MET A 409 65.53 -37.66 28.12
C MET A 409 65.93 -38.52 29.32
N ALA A 410 65.82 -39.85 29.16
CA ALA A 410 66.13 -40.80 30.22
C ALA A 410 67.08 -41.91 29.77
N CYS A 411 68.05 -42.26 30.63
CA CYS A 411 68.93 -43.39 30.40
C CYS A 411 68.18 -44.72 30.64
N ARG A 412 68.76 -45.82 30.17
CA ARG A 412 68.16 -47.17 30.26
C ARG A 412 67.76 -47.53 31.71
N ASP A 413 68.59 -47.20 32.69
CA ASP A 413 68.35 -47.54 34.09
C ASP A 413 67.25 -46.68 34.71
N CYS A 414 67.25 -45.37 34.45
CA CYS A 414 66.23 -44.46 34.97
C CYS A 414 64.83 -44.80 34.40
N ARG A 415 64.76 -45.19 33.12
CA ARG A 415 63.52 -45.67 32.50
C ARG A 415 62.96 -46.93 33.16
N ARG A 416 63.84 -47.84 33.59
CA ARG A 416 63.42 -49.12 34.20
C ARG A 416 63.02 -48.98 35.66
N ASN A 417 63.66 -48.07 36.39
CA ASN A 417 63.57 -48.01 37.85
C ASN A 417 62.76 -46.83 38.41
N GLN A 418 62.50 -45.77 37.63
CA GLN A 418 61.94 -44.51 38.18
C GLN A 418 60.74 -43.92 37.40
N MET A 419 60.28 -44.52 36.30
CA MET A 419 59.17 -43.98 35.48
C MET A 419 58.14 -45.07 35.12
N ARG A 420 57.52 -45.68 36.13
CA ARG A 420 56.31 -46.50 35.96
C ARG A 420 55.08 -45.76 36.44
#